data_AF-A0A6B3EVD4-F1
#
_entry.id   AF-A0A6B3EVD4-F1
#
_cell.length_a   1.000
_cell.length_b   1.000
_cell.length_c   1.000
_cell.angle_alpha   90.00
_cell.angle_beta   90.00
_cell.angle_gamma   90.00
#
_symmetry.space_group_name_H-M   'P 1'
#
loop_
_entity.id
_entity.type
_entity.pdbx_description
1 polymer ?
#
loop_
_entity_poly.entity_id
_entity_poly.type
_entity_poly.pdbx_seq_one_letter_code
_entity_poly.pdbx_strand_id
1 'polypeptide(L)'
;MATTRTAAADTGTGGGIGRGTGRGGGTGRAAGSGGRRDRYGGRGRDRDRGQTAIEFVGVTPLIILLLVLLWQCALFGYTFTLASNAADMGARAGGGAQGNRGAACESAANEDLPGAWRGGSIECGASGSGLYRARVHLDVPVLVPGVLDWGPTVTGEAASVKEG
;
A
#
# COMPACT_ATOMS: atom_id res chain seq x y z
N MET A 1 10.06 -40.52 -15.45
CA MET A 1 9.87 -40.38 -13.98
C MET A 1 8.38 -40.52 -13.72
N ALA A 2 8.01 -41.45 -12.85
CA ALA A 2 6.75 -42.20 -12.90
C ALA A 2 5.48 -41.38 -12.64
N THR A 3 4.49 -41.60 -13.51
CA THR A 3 3.07 -41.25 -13.37
C THR A 3 2.38 -42.40 -12.63
N THR A 4 1.70 -42.12 -11.51
CA THR A 4 0.89 -43.10 -10.75
C THR A 4 -0.52 -42.53 -10.62
N ARG A 5 -1.46 -42.89 -11.52
CA ARG A 5 -2.31 -44.09 -11.62
C ARG A 5 -3.54 -44.04 -10.70
N THR A 6 -4.69 -43.92 -11.37
CA THR A 6 -6.09 -44.11 -10.95
C THR A 6 -6.40 -45.48 -10.34
N ALA A 7 -7.33 -45.54 -9.39
CA ALA A 7 -8.25 -46.65 -9.09
C ALA A 7 -9.40 -46.06 -8.23
N ALA A 8 -10.69 -46.00 -8.59
CA ALA A 8 -11.67 -46.96 -9.09
C ALA A 8 -12.09 -48.04 -8.06
N ALA A 9 -13.29 -47.82 -7.51
CA ALA A 9 -14.38 -48.73 -7.11
C ALA A 9 -14.11 -49.98 -6.26
N ASP A 10 -14.94 -50.20 -5.23
CA ASP A 10 -15.51 -51.54 -5.00
C ASP A 10 -16.88 -51.57 -4.28
N THR A 11 -17.75 -52.41 -4.84
CA THR A 11 -18.84 -53.27 -4.29
C THR A 11 -19.79 -52.80 -3.17
N GLY A 12 -21.08 -52.65 -3.51
CA GLY A 12 -22.02 -53.78 -3.63
C GLY A 12 -22.30 -54.70 -2.42
N THR A 13 -23.58 -54.66 -1.98
CA THR A 13 -24.47 -55.82 -1.73
C THR A 13 -24.52 -56.51 -0.34
N GLY A 14 -25.71 -56.42 0.27
CA GLY A 14 -26.32 -57.36 1.24
C GLY A 14 -27.67 -56.76 1.67
N GLY A 15 -28.87 -57.27 1.36
CA GLY A 15 -29.39 -58.62 1.59
C GLY A 15 -29.62 -58.79 3.09
N GLY A 16 -30.80 -58.95 3.70
CA GLY A 16 -32.19 -59.12 3.30
C GLY A 16 -32.94 -59.68 4.53
N ILE A 17 -34.24 -59.37 4.65
CA ILE A 17 -35.32 -60.12 5.33
C ILE A 17 -35.22 -60.53 6.83
N GLY A 18 -36.09 -59.91 7.65
CA GLY A 18 -36.58 -60.44 8.93
C GLY A 18 -37.98 -59.89 9.25
N ARG A 19 -38.97 -60.77 9.39
CA ARG A 19 -40.42 -60.55 9.32
C ARG A 19 -41.06 -60.62 10.72
N GLY A 20 -41.96 -59.68 11.05
CA GLY A 20 -43.07 -59.81 12.06
C GLY A 20 -42.62 -60.03 13.51
N THR A 21 -43.37 -59.73 14.59
CA THR A 21 -44.78 -59.45 14.85
C THR A 21 -44.84 -58.81 16.24
N GLY A 22 -45.72 -57.85 16.50
CA GLY A 22 -45.86 -57.29 17.85
C GLY A 22 -47.01 -56.31 18.00
N ARG A 23 -48.21 -56.84 18.15
CA ARG A 23 -49.45 -56.12 18.48
C ARG A 23 -49.40 -55.71 19.95
N GLY A 24 -49.57 -54.41 20.23
CA GLY A 24 -49.72 -53.90 21.60
C GLY A 24 -50.43 -52.56 21.58
N GLY A 25 -51.75 -52.59 21.74
CA GLY A 25 -52.57 -51.39 21.90
C GLY A 25 -52.36 -50.77 23.28
N GLY A 26 -52.24 -49.46 23.32
CA GLY A 26 -52.21 -48.65 24.53
C GLY A 26 -52.83 -47.30 24.25
N THR A 27 -54.13 -47.19 24.53
CA THR A 27 -54.89 -45.94 24.51
C THR A 27 -54.50 -45.09 25.72
N GLY A 28 -53.97 -43.88 25.48
CA GLY A 28 -53.76 -42.86 26.49
C GLY A 28 -54.10 -41.48 25.94
N ARG A 29 -55.27 -40.96 26.33
CA ARG A 29 -55.73 -39.59 26.07
C ARG A 29 -54.99 -38.60 26.96
N ALA A 30 -54.49 -37.52 26.37
CA ALA A 30 -54.53 -36.14 26.89
C ALA A 30 -54.00 -35.22 25.76
N ALA A 31 -54.82 -34.55 24.96
CA ALA A 31 -55.54 -33.31 25.32
C ALA A 31 -54.63 -32.28 26.00
N GLY A 32 -53.79 -31.63 25.20
CA GLY A 32 -53.06 -30.41 25.54
C GLY A 32 -53.19 -29.40 24.41
N SER A 33 -54.32 -28.69 24.40
CA SER A 33 -54.57 -27.53 23.54
C SER A 33 -53.60 -26.41 23.86
N GLY A 34 -52.97 -25.81 22.86
CA GLY A 34 -52.18 -24.60 23.12
C GLY A 34 -51.31 -24.11 21.98
N GLY A 35 -51.80 -24.17 20.74
CA GLY A 35 -51.19 -23.42 19.64
C GLY A 35 -51.24 -21.91 19.92
N ARG A 36 -50.19 -21.37 20.55
CA ARG A 36 -49.92 -19.93 20.60
C ARG A 36 -48.64 -19.65 19.81
N ARG A 37 -48.87 -19.66 18.49
CA ARG A 37 -48.26 -18.82 17.46
C ARG A 37 -47.08 -18.00 17.96
N ASP A 38 -45.90 -18.48 17.56
CA ASP A 38 -44.66 -17.74 17.42
C ASP A 38 -44.91 -16.40 16.72
N ARG A 39 -45.03 -15.32 17.50
CA ARG A 39 -45.17 -13.96 16.94
C ARG A 39 -44.58 -12.89 17.85
N TYR A 40 -43.37 -13.13 18.32
CA TYR A 40 -42.38 -12.08 18.58
C TYR A 40 -41.17 -12.43 17.70
N GLY A 41 -41.15 -11.99 16.45
CA GLY A 41 -40.73 -10.63 16.15
C GLY A 41 -39.23 -10.67 15.84
N GLY A 42 -38.89 -11.11 14.63
CA GLY A 42 -37.53 -11.16 14.11
C GLY A 42 -36.89 -9.77 14.07
N ARG A 43 -36.32 -9.33 15.20
CA ARG A 43 -35.41 -8.19 15.30
C ARG A 43 -34.07 -8.59 15.92
N GLY A 44 -33.72 -9.88 15.88
CA GLY A 44 -32.54 -10.42 16.55
C GLY A 44 -31.41 -10.86 15.63
N ARG A 45 -31.68 -11.19 14.36
CA ARG A 45 -30.67 -11.84 13.50
C ARG A 45 -29.77 -10.87 12.71
N ASP A 46 -30.05 -9.57 12.77
CA ASP A 46 -29.24 -8.54 12.10
C ASP A 46 -28.29 -7.80 13.06
N ARG A 47 -28.38 -8.05 14.37
CA ARG A 47 -27.48 -7.44 15.36
C ARG A 47 -26.10 -8.09 15.40
N ASP A 48 -26.02 -9.40 15.18
CA ASP A 48 -24.77 -10.15 15.26
C ASP A 48 -23.84 -9.89 14.05
N ARG A 49 -24.36 -9.38 12.93
CA ARG A 49 -23.57 -9.02 11.74
C ARG A 49 -22.99 -7.60 11.80
N GLY A 50 -23.49 -6.75 12.71
CA GLY A 50 -23.04 -5.37 12.85
C GLY A 50 -21.92 -5.17 13.85
N GLN A 51 -21.78 -6.03 14.85
CA GLN A 51 -20.81 -5.87 15.92
C GLN A 51 -19.35 -5.93 15.41
N THR A 52 -19.06 -6.90 14.53
CA THR A 52 -17.71 -7.04 13.96
C THR A 52 -17.36 -5.85 13.06
N ALA A 53 -18.34 -5.29 12.33
CA ALA A 53 -18.10 -4.13 11.47
C ALA A 53 -17.71 -2.88 12.28
N ILE A 54 -18.30 -2.69 13.47
CA ILE A 54 -18.01 -1.53 14.33
C ILE A 54 -16.58 -1.63 14.91
N GLU A 55 -16.13 -2.84 15.25
CA GLU A 55 -14.75 -3.09 15.69
C GLU A 55 -13.74 -2.76 14.57
N PHE A 56 -14.03 -3.15 13.34
CA PHE A 56 -13.16 -2.84 12.19
C PHE A 56 -13.13 -1.36 11.84
N VAL A 57 -14.24 -0.63 12.00
CA VAL A 57 -14.29 0.82 11.78
C VAL A 57 -13.41 1.58 12.78
N GLY A 58 -13.11 1.02 13.96
CA GLY A 58 -12.15 1.62 14.90
C GLY A 58 -10.69 1.55 14.43
N VAL A 59 -10.27 0.42 13.83
CA VAL A 59 -8.87 0.19 13.40
C VAL A 59 -8.60 0.72 11.99
N THR A 60 -9.61 0.71 11.11
CA THR A 60 -9.50 1.17 9.72
C THR A 60 -8.92 2.58 9.57
N PRO A 61 -9.38 3.63 10.28
CA PRO A 61 -8.81 4.97 10.14
C PRO A 61 -7.34 5.02 10.59
N LEU A 62 -6.95 4.26 11.61
CA LEU A 62 -5.54 4.15 12.02
C LEU A 62 -4.68 3.53 10.92
N ILE A 63 -5.16 2.46 10.27
CA ILE A 63 -4.47 1.84 9.14
C ILE A 63 -4.33 2.85 7.99
N ILE A 64 -5.40 3.59 7.65
CA ILE A 64 -5.36 4.60 6.60
C ILE A 64 -4.31 5.68 6.92
N LEU A 65 -4.26 6.18 8.16
CA LEU A 65 -3.26 7.17 8.56
C LEU A 65 -1.83 6.62 8.44
N LEU A 66 -1.60 5.37 8.83
CA LEU A 66 -0.30 4.72 8.68
C LEU A 66 0.07 4.52 7.21
N LEU A 67 -0.88 4.11 6.37
CA LEU A 67 -0.65 3.98 4.92
C LEU A 67 -0.32 5.33 4.28
N VAL A 68 -1.03 6.40 4.66
CA VAL A 68 -0.72 7.76 4.21
C VAL A 68 0.68 8.17 4.68
N LEU A 69 1.04 7.92 5.94
CA LEU A 69 2.37 8.25 6.47
C LEU A 69 3.49 7.48 5.74
N LEU A 70 3.35 6.17 5.59
CA LEU A 70 4.30 5.33 4.85
C LEU A 70 4.43 5.78 3.40
N TRP A 71 3.30 6.13 2.79
CA TRP A 71 3.27 6.69 1.46
C TRP A 71 4.01 8.02 1.38
N GLN A 72 3.76 8.95 2.31
CA GLN A 72 4.51 10.20 2.36
C GLN A 72 6.01 9.93 2.50
N CYS A 73 6.42 9.06 3.44
CA CYS A 73 7.83 8.66 3.60
C CYS A 73 8.45 8.12 2.30
N ALA A 74 7.70 7.36 1.51
CA ALA A 74 8.16 6.89 0.21
C ALA A 74 8.41 8.04 -0.78
N LEU A 75 7.51 9.03 -0.85
CA LEU A 75 7.69 10.22 -1.70
C LEU A 75 8.86 11.09 -1.25
N PHE A 76 9.06 11.25 0.05
CA PHE A 76 10.23 11.94 0.61
C PHE A 76 11.54 11.23 0.21
N GLY A 77 11.62 9.92 0.43
CA GLY A 77 12.82 9.14 0.10
C GLY A 77 13.13 9.13 -1.40
N TYR A 78 12.09 9.10 -2.23
CA TYR A 78 12.23 9.20 -3.68
C TYR A 78 12.80 10.57 -4.10
N THR A 79 12.26 11.66 -3.55
CA THR A 79 12.72 13.02 -3.85
C THR A 79 14.17 13.25 -3.40
N PHE A 80 14.56 12.72 -2.23
CA PHE A 80 15.95 12.76 -1.76
C PHE A 80 16.90 12.09 -2.75
N THR A 81 16.52 10.90 -3.25
CA THR A 81 17.33 10.18 -4.24
C THR A 81 17.47 10.97 -5.55
N LEU A 82 16.39 11.59 -6.02
CA LEU A 82 16.42 12.47 -7.21
C LEU A 82 17.33 13.68 -7.01
N ALA A 83 17.19 14.40 -5.89
CA ALA A 83 17.96 15.60 -5.60
C ALA A 83 19.47 15.31 -5.51
N SER A 84 19.86 14.20 -4.88
CA SER A 84 21.26 13.79 -4.79
C SER A 84 21.87 13.45 -6.16
N ASN A 85 21.17 12.67 -6.98
CA ASN A 85 21.68 12.32 -8.32
C ASN A 85 21.82 13.56 -9.21
N ALA A 86 20.81 14.44 -9.19
CA ALA A 86 20.86 15.70 -9.93
C ALA A 86 22.05 16.59 -9.48
N ALA A 87 22.31 16.65 -8.17
CA ALA A 87 23.46 17.38 -7.65
C ALA A 87 24.79 16.78 -8.12
N ASP A 88 24.95 15.45 -8.09
CA ASP A 88 26.15 14.77 -8.54
C ASP A 88 26.44 15.01 -10.03
N MET A 89 25.41 14.89 -10.87
CA MET A 89 25.52 15.15 -12.32
C MET A 89 25.85 16.62 -12.61
N GLY A 90 25.17 17.55 -11.93
CA GLY A 90 25.43 18.98 -12.05
C GLY A 90 26.86 19.35 -11.62
N ALA A 91 27.34 18.80 -10.49
CA ALA A 91 28.68 19.08 -9.98
C ALA A 91 29.78 18.60 -10.93
N ARG A 92 29.62 17.41 -11.52
CA ARG A 92 30.56 16.85 -12.50
C ARG A 92 30.58 17.64 -13.80
N ALA A 93 29.40 17.93 -14.36
CA ALA A 93 29.29 18.69 -15.61
C ALA A 93 29.84 20.11 -15.45
N GLY A 94 29.52 20.80 -14.36
CA GLY A 94 30.02 22.14 -14.09
C GLY A 94 31.52 22.16 -13.74
N GLY A 95 32.03 21.12 -13.07
CA GLY A 95 33.45 20.97 -12.75
C GLY A 95 34.34 20.75 -13.98
N GLY A 96 33.85 19.99 -14.97
CA GLY A 96 34.57 19.64 -16.20
C GLY A 96 34.37 20.60 -17.38
N ALA A 97 33.45 21.56 -17.28
CA ALA A 97 33.14 22.47 -18.39
C ALA A 97 34.22 23.56 -18.56
N GLN A 98 34.70 23.72 -19.80
CA GLN A 98 35.67 24.76 -20.20
C GLN A 98 34.99 26.12 -20.54
N GLY A 99 33.66 26.12 -20.70
CA GLY A 99 32.86 27.29 -21.07
C GLY A 99 31.96 27.78 -19.93
N ASN A 100 30.67 27.98 -20.22
CA ASN A 100 29.68 28.36 -19.22
C ASN A 100 29.37 27.19 -18.27
N ARG A 101 30.14 27.08 -17.19
CA ARG A 101 30.01 26.04 -16.15
C ARG A 101 28.63 26.01 -15.50
N GLY A 102 28.01 27.18 -15.31
CA GLY A 102 26.67 27.29 -14.72
C GLY A 102 25.61 26.64 -15.62
N ALA A 103 25.60 26.98 -16.91
CA ALA A 103 24.67 26.38 -17.86
C ALA A 103 24.87 24.86 -18.03
N ALA A 104 26.12 24.39 -18.02
CA ALA A 104 26.43 22.96 -18.06
C ALA A 104 25.91 22.22 -16.81
N CYS A 105 26.08 22.83 -15.63
CA CYS A 105 25.57 22.30 -14.37
C CYS A 105 24.04 22.26 -14.35
N GLU A 106 23.37 23.36 -14.68
CA GLU A 106 21.90 23.44 -14.69
C GLU A 106 21.27 22.49 -15.71
N SER A 107 21.85 22.38 -16.91
CA SER A 107 21.36 21.47 -17.94
C SER A 107 21.50 20.01 -17.48
N ALA A 108 22.67 19.62 -16.99
CA ALA A 108 22.92 18.24 -16.56
C ALA A 108 22.11 17.87 -15.30
N ALA A 109 21.94 18.82 -14.38
CA ALA A 109 21.11 18.60 -13.20
C ALA A 109 19.63 18.41 -13.58
N ASN A 110 19.10 19.11 -14.59
CA ASN A 110 17.69 19.04 -14.99
C ASN A 110 17.32 17.87 -15.92
N GLU A 111 18.30 17.31 -16.63
CA GLU A 111 18.06 16.34 -17.72
C GLU A 111 17.28 15.11 -17.24
N ASP A 112 17.64 14.59 -16.07
CA ASP A 112 17.03 13.38 -15.49
C ASP A 112 15.83 13.65 -14.58
N LEU A 113 15.45 14.93 -14.37
CA LEU A 113 14.32 15.24 -13.49
C LEU A 113 12.98 14.90 -14.15
N PRO A 114 12.10 14.14 -13.48
CA PRO A 114 10.73 13.97 -13.93
C PRO A 114 9.97 15.30 -13.87
N GLY A 115 8.99 15.48 -14.76
CA GLY A 115 8.27 16.75 -14.90
C GLY A 115 7.66 17.31 -13.60
N ALA A 116 7.25 16.46 -12.67
CA ALA A 116 6.69 16.88 -11.39
C ALA A 116 7.71 17.52 -10.42
N TRP A 117 9.01 17.36 -10.66
CA TRP A 117 10.09 17.94 -9.84
C TRP A 117 10.89 19.04 -10.56
N ARG A 118 10.56 19.37 -11.82
CA ARG A 118 11.27 20.39 -12.63
C ARG A 118 11.07 21.84 -12.18
N GLY A 119 10.29 22.09 -11.12
CA GLY A 119 10.07 23.42 -10.54
C GLY A 119 11.07 23.82 -9.46
N GLY A 120 11.97 22.92 -9.08
CA GLY A 120 12.96 23.16 -8.04
C GLY A 120 14.05 24.17 -8.41
N SER A 121 14.76 24.71 -7.42
CA SER A 121 15.90 25.59 -7.65
C SER A 121 17.22 24.82 -7.70
N ILE A 122 18.10 25.20 -8.62
CA ILE A 122 19.43 24.62 -8.77
C ILE A 122 20.44 25.74 -8.59
N GLU A 123 21.34 25.59 -7.63
CA GLU A 123 22.41 26.54 -7.32
C GLU A 123 23.75 25.90 -7.66
N CYS A 124 24.41 26.41 -8.70
CA CYS A 124 25.71 25.95 -9.15
C CYS A 124 26.77 27.02 -8.87
N GLY A 125 27.93 26.61 -8.35
CA GLY A 125 28.99 27.57 -8.03
C GLY A 125 30.35 26.93 -7.78
N ALA A 126 31.41 27.70 -8.07
CA ALA A 126 32.75 27.34 -7.65
C ALA A 126 32.89 27.57 -6.14
N SER A 127 33.38 26.58 -5.41
CA SER A 127 33.81 26.72 -4.03
C SER A 127 35.32 27.02 -3.99
N GLY A 128 35.76 27.84 -3.03
CA GLY A 128 37.11 28.39 -2.95
C GLY A 128 38.28 27.39 -2.84
N SER A 129 37.99 26.08 -2.76
CA SER A 129 38.98 25.01 -2.63
C SER A 129 39.28 24.25 -3.93
N GLY A 130 39.08 24.87 -5.10
CA GLY A 130 39.24 24.17 -6.40
C GLY A 130 38.16 23.13 -6.68
N LEU A 131 37.04 23.22 -5.98
CA LEU A 131 35.88 22.35 -6.15
C LEU A 131 34.75 23.13 -6.83
N TYR A 132 33.96 22.45 -7.66
CA TYR A 132 32.71 22.94 -8.20
C TYR A 132 31.55 22.26 -7.48
N ARG A 133 30.57 23.03 -7.01
CA ARG A 133 29.47 22.58 -6.15
C ARG A 133 28.13 22.80 -6.83
N ALA A 134 27.25 21.83 -6.69
CA ALA A 134 25.86 21.91 -7.12
C ALA A 134 24.94 21.61 -5.94
N ARG A 135 23.97 22.49 -5.69
CA ARG A 135 22.88 22.30 -4.73
C ARG A 135 21.56 22.27 -5.50
N VAL A 136 20.72 21.28 -5.25
CA VAL A 136 19.45 21.07 -5.93
C VAL A 136 18.35 21.01 -4.87
N HIS A 137 17.38 21.92 -4.95
CA HIS A 137 16.24 22.01 -4.06
C HIS A 137 14.99 21.57 -4.80
N LEU A 138 14.36 20.48 -4.35
CA LEU A 138 13.17 19.92 -4.99
C LEU A 138 11.98 19.92 -4.03
N ASP A 139 10.81 20.28 -4.56
CA ASP A 139 9.55 20.20 -3.84
C ASP A 139 8.99 18.76 -3.88
N VAL A 140 8.59 18.24 -2.73
CA VAL A 140 7.95 16.91 -2.64
C VAL A 140 6.47 17.06 -3.00
N PRO A 141 5.94 16.35 -4.02
CA PRO A 141 4.52 16.40 -4.37
C PRO A 141 3.66 15.85 -3.23
N VAL A 142 2.67 16.62 -2.77
CA VAL A 142 1.80 16.21 -1.65
C VAL A 142 0.61 15.42 -2.18
N LEU A 143 0.32 14.25 -1.58
CA LEU A 143 -0.77 13.37 -2.05
C LEU A 143 -2.19 13.89 -1.75
N VAL A 144 -2.34 14.83 -0.81
CA VAL A 144 -3.63 15.42 -0.43
C VAL A 144 -3.49 16.95 -0.37
N PRO A 145 -3.60 17.66 -1.52
CA PRO A 145 -3.65 19.12 -1.51
C PRO A 145 -4.86 19.58 -0.65
N GLY A 146 -4.62 20.35 0.40
CA GLY A 146 -5.67 20.91 1.29
C GLY A 146 -5.75 20.37 2.74
N VAL A 147 -4.98 19.35 3.12
CA VAL A 147 -4.86 18.91 4.55
C VAL A 147 -3.47 19.20 5.13
N LEU A 148 -2.44 19.22 4.28
CA LEU A 148 -1.04 19.45 4.64
C LEU A 148 -0.41 20.37 3.58
N ASP A 149 -0.60 21.68 3.71
CA ASP A 149 -0.12 22.68 2.74
C ASP A 149 1.37 23.06 2.94
N TRP A 150 2.12 22.31 3.74
CA TRP A 150 3.55 22.48 3.89
C TRP A 150 4.27 21.52 2.94
N GLY A 151 4.46 21.94 1.69
CA GLY A 151 5.33 21.27 0.73
C GLY A 151 6.77 21.28 1.27
N PRO A 152 7.29 20.17 1.79
CA PRO A 152 8.60 20.15 2.39
C PRO A 152 9.65 20.07 1.27
N THR A 153 10.54 21.05 1.22
CA THR A 153 11.64 21.09 0.27
C THR A 153 12.75 20.13 0.68
N VAL A 154 13.20 19.28 -0.24
CA VAL A 154 14.36 18.40 -0.04
C VAL A 154 15.57 18.99 -0.77
N THR A 155 16.71 19.04 -0.09
CA THR A 155 17.96 19.58 -0.65
C THR A 155 18.95 18.45 -0.87
N GLY A 156 19.45 18.34 -2.10
CA GLY A 156 20.59 17.51 -2.49
C GLY A 156 21.81 18.38 -2.75
N GLU A 157 23.01 17.91 -2.38
CA GLU A 157 24.24 18.68 -2.51
C GLU A 157 25.41 17.76 -2.90
N ALA A 158 26.19 18.19 -3.88
CA ALA A 158 27.37 17.47 -4.34
C ALA A 158 28.49 18.43 -4.77
N ALA A 159 29.73 17.94 -4.76
CA ALA A 159 30.87 18.68 -5.27
C ALA A 159 31.85 17.79 -6.04
N SER A 160 32.41 18.34 -7.10
CA SER A 160 33.42 17.73 -7.97
C SER A 160 34.68 18.58 -8.00
N VAL A 161 35.82 17.99 -8.36
CA VAL A 161 37.04 18.75 -8.67
C VAL A 161 36.79 19.60 -9.91
N LYS A 162 37.29 20.84 -9.88
CA LYS A 162 37.25 21.75 -11.02
C LYS A 162 38.40 21.41 -11.97
N GLU A 163 38.10 20.64 -13.00
CA GLU A 163 39.05 20.22 -14.03
C GLU A 163 38.64 20.86 -15.36
N GLY A 164 39.07 22.10 -15.60
CA GLY A 164 38.78 22.83 -16.84
C GLY A 164 39.18 24.29 -16.79
#